data_AF-A0A2G2E2Z5-F1
#
_entry.id   AF-A0A2G2E2Z5-F1
#
_cell.length_a   1.000
_cell.length_b   1.000
_cell.length_c   1.000
_cell.angle_alpha   90.00
_cell.angle_beta   90.00
_cell.angle_gamma   90.00
#
_symmetry.space_group_name_H-M   'P 1'
#
loop_
_entity.id
_entity.type
_entity.pdbx_description
1 polymer ?
#
loop_
_entity_poly.entity_id
_entity_poly.type
_entity_poly.pdbx_seq_one_letter_code
_entity_poly.pdbx_strand_id
1 'polypeptide(L)'
;MKLTYATALITLFLIISSCGTTKKAIYFRGDLSKTGIYEANENGVFFQVLNDSTTSYLLNAEPSIPASEFKLTKDDYCNVNDICVAFKLTPKSTLEYEKLTKRNFHKQIFYVVNGHIVSAPEVLGVIKSGNGQFPVNEDDFKLLFIQK
;
A
#
# COMPACT_ATOMS: atom_id res chain seq x y z
N MET A 1 67.86 5.31 -29.35
CA MET A 1 67.28 4.75 -28.11
C MET A 1 66.63 5.88 -27.33
N LYS A 2 65.29 5.95 -27.31
CA LYS A 2 64.44 6.64 -26.33
C LYS A 2 63.00 6.21 -26.65
N LEU A 3 62.52 5.22 -25.90
CA LEU A 3 61.11 4.82 -25.89
C LEU A 3 60.36 5.79 -24.97
N THR A 4 59.37 6.49 -25.50
CA THR A 4 58.47 7.33 -24.70
C THR A 4 57.18 6.54 -24.50
N TYR A 5 56.99 5.99 -23.31
CA TYR A 5 55.77 5.28 -22.93
C TYR A 5 54.69 6.31 -22.59
N ALA A 6 53.66 6.42 -23.43
CA ALA A 6 52.46 7.17 -23.11
C ALA A 6 51.58 6.30 -22.19
N THR A 7 51.56 6.61 -20.90
CA THR A 7 50.69 5.98 -19.91
C THR A 7 49.25 6.40 -20.15
N ALA A 8 48.43 5.48 -20.67
CA ALA A 8 46.99 5.64 -20.77
C ALA A 8 46.37 5.61 -19.36
N LEU A 9 45.91 6.76 -18.89
CA LEU A 9 45.15 6.88 -17.64
C LEU A 9 43.70 6.44 -17.92
N ILE A 10 43.42 5.14 -17.74
CA ILE A 10 42.05 4.61 -17.80
C ILE A 10 41.30 5.13 -16.58
N THR A 11 40.57 6.22 -16.78
CA THR A 11 39.68 6.78 -15.76
C THR A 11 38.39 5.96 -15.81
N LEU A 12 38.29 4.97 -14.92
CA LEU A 12 37.12 4.12 -14.75
C LEU A 12 35.98 4.98 -14.18
N PHE A 13 35.14 5.54 -15.04
CA PHE A 13 33.87 6.17 -14.66
C PHE A 13 32.90 5.06 -14.22
N LEU A 14 32.84 4.80 -12.91
CA LEU A 14 31.75 4.06 -12.28
C LEU A 14 30.47 4.90 -12.41
N ILE A 15 29.74 4.70 -13.50
CA ILE A 15 28.37 5.19 -13.63
C ILE A 15 27.53 4.34 -12.69
N ILE A 16 27.43 4.78 -11.43
CA ILE A 16 26.46 4.26 -10.48
C ILE A 16 25.09 4.69 -11.02
N SER A 17 24.40 3.81 -11.74
CA SER A 17 23.00 3.98 -12.08
C SER A 17 22.17 3.88 -10.81
N SER A 18 22.13 4.97 -10.05
CA SER A 18 21.09 5.14 -9.03
C SER A 18 19.78 5.38 -9.77
N CYS A 19 19.11 4.29 -10.16
CA CYS A 19 17.68 4.34 -10.43
C CYS A 19 16.98 4.51 -9.09
N GLY A 20 16.99 5.74 -8.58
CA GLY A 20 16.23 6.12 -7.40
C GLY A 20 14.76 6.11 -7.79
N THR A 21 14.09 4.96 -7.66
CA THR A 21 12.64 4.91 -7.61
C THR A 21 12.20 5.74 -6.41
N THR A 22 11.81 6.98 -6.68
CA THR A 22 11.54 7.96 -5.64
C THR A 22 10.14 7.68 -5.12
N LYS A 23 10.01 6.69 -4.24
CA LYS A 23 8.75 6.37 -3.56
C LYS A 23 8.28 7.61 -2.81
N LYS A 24 7.21 8.26 -3.29
CA LYS A 24 6.62 9.43 -2.63
C LYS A 24 5.64 8.97 -1.55
N ALA A 25 5.73 9.60 -0.38
CA ALA A 25 4.75 9.41 0.68
C ALA A 25 3.38 9.94 0.22
N ILE A 26 2.32 9.20 0.56
CA ILE A 26 0.94 9.57 0.23
C ILE A 26 0.24 10.12 1.47
N TYR A 27 -0.58 11.15 1.29
CA TYR A 27 -1.45 11.71 2.32
C TYR A 27 -2.91 11.54 1.90
N PHE A 28 -3.82 11.33 2.86
CA PHE A 28 -5.25 11.23 2.56
C PHE A 28 -5.93 12.60 2.49
N ARG A 29 -7.05 12.66 1.78
CA ARG A 29 -7.91 13.83 1.65
C ARG A 29 -9.21 13.64 2.44
N GLY A 30 -9.20 13.87 3.77
CA GLY A 30 -10.44 13.81 4.56
C GLY A 30 -10.26 13.32 6.01
N ASP A 31 -11.37 12.87 6.59
CA ASP A 31 -11.42 12.32 7.95
C ASP A 31 -10.74 10.95 8.02
N LEU A 32 -9.65 10.89 8.78
CA LEU A 32 -8.83 9.69 8.96
C LEU A 32 -9.41 8.70 9.97
N SER A 33 -10.43 9.10 10.74
CA SER A 33 -10.96 8.30 11.86
C SER A 33 -11.39 6.91 11.42
N LYS A 34 -11.80 6.75 10.16
CA LYS A 34 -12.26 5.48 9.57
C LYS A 34 -11.27 4.82 8.62
N THR A 35 -10.06 5.33 8.48
CA THR A 35 -9.08 4.77 7.54
C THR A 35 -8.28 3.64 8.20
N GLY A 36 -8.18 2.49 7.53
CA GLY A 36 -7.50 1.32 8.09
C GLY A 36 -7.77 0.02 7.34
N ILE A 37 -7.34 -1.07 7.95
CA ILE A 37 -7.62 -2.44 7.51
C ILE A 37 -8.70 -3.03 8.42
N TYR A 38 -9.75 -3.56 7.80
CA TYR A 38 -10.95 -4.05 8.46
C TYR A 38 -11.21 -5.53 8.17
N GLU A 39 -11.98 -6.14 9.05
CA GLU A 39 -12.57 -7.47 8.88
C GLU A 39 -14.06 -7.35 8.62
N ALA A 40 -14.58 -8.29 7.84
CA ALA A 40 -16.03 -8.48 7.72
C ALA A 40 -16.63 -8.89 9.07
N ASN A 41 -17.83 -8.38 9.34
CA ASN A 41 -18.60 -8.71 10.53
C ASN A 41 -20.08 -8.65 10.18
N GLU A 42 -20.80 -9.76 10.35
CA GLU A 42 -22.23 -9.87 10.06
C GLU A 42 -23.11 -8.92 10.91
N ASN A 43 -22.61 -8.49 12.06
CA ASN A 43 -23.25 -7.52 12.94
C ASN A 43 -22.55 -6.14 12.91
N GLY A 44 -21.83 -5.88 11.81
CA GLY A 44 -20.99 -4.72 11.63
C GLY A 44 -21.73 -3.45 11.21
N VAL A 45 -20.95 -2.47 10.75
CA VAL A 45 -21.42 -1.21 10.16
C VAL A 45 -21.27 -1.31 8.64
N PHE A 46 -22.19 -0.68 7.90
CA PHE A 46 -22.13 -0.64 6.44
C PHE A 46 -21.01 0.28 5.94
N PHE A 47 -20.23 -0.25 5.01
CA PHE A 47 -19.28 0.48 4.19
C PHE A 47 -19.57 0.23 2.72
N GLN A 48 -19.51 1.29 1.90
CA GLN A 48 -19.70 1.21 0.46
C GLN A 48 -18.36 1.10 -0.25
N VAL A 49 -18.33 0.35 -1.35
CA VAL A 49 -17.20 0.35 -2.28
C VAL A 49 -17.12 1.71 -2.94
N LEU A 50 -15.90 2.24 -3.06
CA LEU A 50 -15.68 3.51 -3.72
C LEU A 50 -16.13 3.42 -5.19
N ASN A 51 -16.88 4.41 -5.66
CA ASN A 51 -17.43 4.47 -7.01
C ASN A 51 -18.33 3.30 -7.42
N ASP A 52 -18.81 2.51 -6.45
CA ASP A 52 -19.89 1.53 -6.63
C ASP A 52 -20.91 1.66 -5.50
N SER A 53 -22.00 2.36 -5.78
CA SER A 53 -23.10 2.57 -4.83
C SER A 53 -23.93 1.32 -4.57
N THR A 54 -23.74 0.24 -5.33
CA THR A 54 -24.53 -0.98 -5.24
C THR A 54 -23.86 -2.03 -4.35
N THR A 55 -22.52 -2.03 -4.31
CA THR A 55 -21.77 -2.98 -3.49
C THR A 55 -21.45 -2.38 -2.12
N SER A 56 -21.91 -3.06 -1.08
CA SER A 56 -21.61 -2.71 0.31
C SER A 56 -21.28 -3.96 1.13
N TYR A 57 -20.51 -3.74 2.20
CA TYR A 57 -20.11 -4.78 3.13
C TYR A 57 -20.37 -4.34 4.57
N LEU A 58 -20.68 -5.31 5.42
CA LEU A 58 -20.74 -5.12 6.87
C LEU A 58 -19.37 -5.42 7.46
N LEU A 59 -18.74 -4.40 8.05
CA LEU A 59 -17.39 -4.46 8.62
C LEU A 59 -17.42 -4.16 10.12
N ASN A 60 -16.36 -4.51 10.84
CA ASN A 60 -16.18 -4.04 12.22
C ASN A 60 -16.32 -2.51 12.31
N ALA A 61 -16.87 -2.03 13.43
CA ALA A 61 -17.06 -0.59 13.66
C ALA A 61 -15.74 0.19 13.68
N GLU A 62 -14.67 -0.45 14.14
CA GLU A 62 -13.32 0.08 14.22
C GLU A 62 -12.36 -0.75 13.37
N PRO A 63 -11.28 -0.16 12.83
CA PRO A 63 -10.30 -0.89 12.04
C PRO A 63 -9.53 -1.89 12.90
N SER A 64 -9.30 -3.08 12.37
CA SER A 64 -8.38 -4.06 12.98
C SER A 64 -6.94 -3.52 12.98
N ILE A 65 -6.58 -2.69 11.99
CA ILE A 65 -5.33 -1.92 11.95
C ILE A 65 -5.62 -0.49 11.46
N PRO A 66 -5.54 0.54 12.33
CA PRO A 66 -5.82 1.92 11.94
C PRO A 66 -4.71 2.53 11.07
N ALA A 67 -5.04 3.58 10.31
CA ALA A 67 -4.10 4.31 9.47
C ALA A 67 -2.86 4.83 10.21
N SER A 68 -2.99 5.14 11.51
CA SER A 68 -1.89 5.58 12.36
C SER A 68 -0.77 4.54 12.51
N GLU A 69 -1.06 3.27 12.19
CA GLU A 69 -0.16 2.13 12.36
C GLU A 69 0.56 1.70 11.07
N PHE A 70 0.35 2.42 9.97
CA PHE A 70 1.10 2.19 8.73
C PHE A 70 1.43 3.48 7.98
N LYS A 71 2.50 3.41 7.20
CA LYS A 71 2.87 4.46 6.24
C LYS A 71 2.50 4.01 4.83
N LEU A 72 1.89 4.91 4.07
CA LEU A 72 1.57 4.67 2.67
C LEU A 72 2.59 5.33 1.74
N THR A 73 2.95 4.62 0.68
CA THR A 73 3.79 5.11 -0.40
C THR A 73 3.20 4.71 -1.74
N LYS A 74 3.26 5.64 -2.69
CA LYS A 74 2.91 5.31 -4.08
C LYS A 74 4.00 4.40 -4.62
N ASP A 75 3.59 3.28 -5.18
CA ASP A 75 4.47 2.38 -5.91
C ASP A 75 4.09 2.40 -7.39
N ASP A 76 5.09 2.52 -8.26
CA ASP A 76 4.90 2.64 -9.71
C ASP A 76 4.75 1.26 -10.38
N TYR A 77 4.92 0.18 -9.62
CA TYR A 77 4.83 -1.20 -10.11
C TYR A 77 3.43 -1.78 -9.88
N CYS A 78 2.52 -1.59 -10.84
CA CYS A 78 1.29 -2.38 -10.95
C CYS A 78 0.79 -2.50 -12.39
N ASN A 79 -0.33 -3.22 -12.58
CA ASN A 79 -1.00 -3.34 -13.87
C ASN A 79 -1.18 -1.97 -14.53
N VAL A 80 -1.18 -1.94 -15.87
CA VAL A 80 -1.06 -0.73 -16.72
C VAL A 80 -2.06 0.39 -16.38
N ASN A 81 -3.16 0.09 -15.69
CA ASN A 81 -4.24 1.04 -15.38
C ASN A 81 -4.43 1.34 -13.89
N ASP A 82 -3.69 0.69 -12.99
CA ASP A 82 -3.86 0.83 -11.55
C ASP A 82 -2.66 1.51 -10.89
N ILE A 83 -2.94 2.39 -9.94
CA ILE A 83 -1.94 2.90 -8.99
C ILE A 83 -1.87 1.91 -7.83
N CYS A 84 -0.66 1.42 -7.54
CA CYS A 84 -0.46 0.63 -6.34
C CYS A 84 -0.05 1.47 -5.15
N VAL A 85 -0.81 1.29 -4.08
CA VAL A 85 -0.54 1.91 -2.80
C VAL A 85 0.12 0.85 -1.93
N ALA A 86 1.43 0.99 -1.77
CA ALA A 86 2.19 0.15 -0.84
C ALA A 86 2.05 0.71 0.57
N PHE A 87 1.96 -0.19 1.55
CA PHE A 87 1.95 0.17 2.96
C PHE A 87 3.05 -0.56 3.73
N LYS A 88 3.57 0.12 4.76
CA LYS A 88 4.51 -0.46 5.73
C LYS A 88 4.00 -0.24 7.15
N LEU A 89 3.76 -1.34 7.84
CA LEU A 89 3.28 -1.43 9.21
C LEU A 89 4.41 -1.20 10.21
N THR A 90 4.03 -0.75 11.42
CA THR A 90 4.92 -0.81 12.59
C THR A 90 5.22 -2.28 12.97
N PRO A 91 6.29 -2.56 13.74
CA PRO A 91 6.56 -3.92 14.22
C PRO A 91 5.39 -4.50 15.04
N LYS A 92 4.76 -3.68 15.88
CA LYS A 92 3.57 -4.07 16.66
C LYS A 92 2.42 -4.49 15.73
N SER A 93 2.08 -3.65 14.76
CA SER A 93 0.96 -3.90 13.85
C SER A 93 1.26 -4.96 12.80
N THR A 94 2.53 -5.28 12.56
CA THR A 94 2.94 -6.46 11.77
C THR A 94 2.47 -7.75 12.43
N LEU A 95 2.63 -7.87 13.75
CA LEU A 95 2.16 -9.06 14.49
C LEU A 95 0.62 -9.14 14.48
N GLU A 96 -0.07 -8.01 14.59
CA GLU A 96 -1.53 -7.97 14.49
C GLU A 96 -2.01 -8.32 13.07
N TYR A 97 -1.28 -7.89 12.04
CA TYR A 97 -1.56 -8.24 10.64
C TYR A 97 -1.33 -9.72 10.35
N GLU A 98 -0.31 -10.34 10.94
CA GLU A 98 -0.09 -11.78 10.86
C GLU A 98 -1.27 -12.54 11.47
N LYS A 99 -1.72 -12.15 12.67
CA LYS A 99 -2.90 -12.76 13.31
C LYS A 99 -4.17 -12.55 12.47
N LEU A 100 -4.31 -11.36 11.88
CA LEU A 100 -5.44 -10.97 11.05
C LEU A 100 -5.53 -11.85 9.80
N THR A 101 -4.43 -11.96 9.06
CA THR A 101 -4.38 -12.79 7.85
C THR A 101 -4.55 -14.28 8.18
N LYS A 102 -3.99 -14.75 9.29
CA LYS A 102 -4.16 -16.14 9.74
C LYS A 102 -5.61 -16.51 10.03
N ARG A 103 -6.38 -15.66 10.71
CA ARG A 103 -7.79 -15.95 11.03
C ARG A 103 -8.76 -15.71 9.86
N ASN A 104 -8.32 -14.96 8.84
CA ASN A 104 -9.10 -14.66 7.63
C ASN A 104 -8.58 -15.43 6.39
N PHE A 105 -7.88 -16.54 6.57
CA PHE A 105 -7.43 -17.36 5.44
C PHE A 105 -8.62 -17.77 4.54
N HIS A 106 -8.50 -17.54 3.24
CA HIS A 106 -9.56 -17.66 2.23
C HIS A 106 -10.79 -16.74 2.42
N LYS A 107 -10.62 -15.63 3.15
CA LYS A 107 -11.64 -14.59 3.32
C LYS A 107 -11.09 -13.25 2.88
N GLN A 108 -11.98 -12.28 2.67
CA GLN A 108 -11.60 -10.92 2.34
C GLN A 108 -11.13 -10.14 3.59
N ILE A 109 -10.12 -9.31 3.40
CA ILE A 109 -9.81 -8.18 4.29
C ILE A 109 -10.07 -6.89 3.53
N PHE A 110 -10.47 -5.84 4.22
CA PHE A 110 -10.96 -4.63 3.58
C PHE A 110 -10.02 -3.46 3.87
N TYR A 111 -9.53 -2.83 2.82
CA TYR A 111 -8.81 -1.56 2.91
C TYR A 111 -9.85 -0.45 2.78
N VAL A 112 -9.99 0.32 3.85
CA VAL A 112 -10.95 1.43 3.93
C VAL A 112 -10.18 2.74 4.04
N VAL A 113 -10.57 3.72 3.24
CA VAL A 113 -9.99 5.06 3.21
C VAL A 113 -11.10 6.09 3.22
N ASN A 114 -11.08 7.00 4.21
CA ASN A 114 -12.09 8.02 4.44
C ASN A 114 -13.54 7.47 4.44
N GLY A 115 -13.73 6.27 5.01
CA GLY A 115 -15.04 5.62 5.09
C GLY A 115 -15.51 4.86 3.84
N HIS A 116 -14.68 4.75 2.81
CA HIS A 116 -14.97 3.98 1.60
C HIS A 116 -14.05 2.78 1.46
N ILE A 117 -14.59 1.64 1.01
CA ILE A 117 -13.79 0.46 0.68
C ILE A 117 -13.09 0.72 -0.65
N VAL A 118 -11.76 0.71 -0.64
CA VAL A 118 -10.93 0.88 -1.85
C VAL A 118 -10.43 -0.44 -2.41
N SER A 119 -10.34 -1.48 -1.57
CA SER A 119 -9.90 -2.80 -1.97
C SER A 119 -10.36 -3.86 -0.98
N ALA A 120 -10.69 -5.04 -1.48
CA ALA A 120 -11.17 -6.17 -0.69
C ALA A 120 -10.54 -7.51 -1.13
N PRO A 121 -9.19 -7.65 -1.06
CA PRO A 121 -8.53 -8.87 -1.53
C PRO A 121 -8.81 -10.07 -0.63
N GLU A 122 -8.84 -11.24 -1.25
CA GLU A 122 -8.83 -12.51 -0.54
C GLU A 122 -7.44 -12.77 0.08
N VAL A 123 -7.42 -13.25 1.32
CA VAL A 123 -6.19 -13.66 1.99
C VAL A 123 -5.82 -15.08 1.57
N LEU A 124 -4.81 -15.19 0.72
CA LEU A 124 -4.30 -16.48 0.21
C LEU A 124 -3.16 -17.07 1.05
N GLY A 125 -2.77 -16.42 2.15
CA GLY A 125 -1.68 -16.88 3.00
C GLY A 125 -1.47 -16.00 4.22
N VAL A 126 -0.78 -16.56 5.22
CA VAL A 126 -0.38 -15.80 6.41
C VAL A 126 0.75 -14.85 6.05
N ILE A 127 0.51 -13.54 6.21
CA ILE A 127 1.50 -12.52 5.87
C ILE A 127 2.26 -12.16 7.15
N LYS A 128 3.54 -12.54 7.17
CA LYS A 128 4.46 -12.28 8.31
C LYS A 128 5.26 -11.00 8.13
N SER A 129 5.24 -10.43 6.93
CA SER A 129 5.89 -9.16 6.64
C SER A 129 4.97 -8.00 7.01
N GLY A 130 5.54 -6.95 7.59
CA GLY A 130 4.83 -5.68 7.79
C GLY A 130 4.61 -4.88 6.50
N ASN A 131 4.74 -5.49 5.33
CA ASN A 131 4.59 -4.83 4.04
C ASN A 131 3.42 -5.44 3.28
N GLY A 132 2.73 -4.61 2.51
CA GLY A 132 1.71 -5.05 1.58
C GLY A 132 1.40 -3.96 0.58
N GLN A 133 0.50 -4.26 -0.35
CA GLN A 133 0.03 -3.33 -1.36
C GLN A 133 -1.42 -3.64 -1.72
N PHE A 134 -2.15 -2.62 -2.15
CA PHE A 134 -3.45 -2.78 -2.76
C PHE A 134 -3.55 -1.88 -4.00
N PRO A 135 -4.19 -2.38 -5.08
CA PRO A 135 -4.45 -1.58 -6.27
C PRO A 135 -5.58 -0.59 -6.01
N VAL A 136 -5.47 0.58 -6.62
CA VAL A 136 -6.50 1.63 -6.66
C VAL A 136 -6.44 2.26 -8.05
N ASN A 137 -7.59 2.52 -8.69
CA ASN A 137 -7.57 3.21 -9.99
C ASN A 137 -7.11 4.67 -9.82
N GLU A 138 -6.73 5.33 -10.92
CA GLU A 138 -6.17 6.69 -10.84
C GLU A 138 -7.17 7.74 -10.33
N ASP A 139 -8.46 7.61 -10.66
CA ASP A 139 -9.50 8.57 -10.26
C ASP A 139 -9.79 8.49 -8.76
N ASP A 140 -9.99 7.27 -8.24
CA ASP A 140 -10.10 6.94 -6.82
C ASP A 140 -8.89 7.45 -6.04
N PHE A 141 -7.70 7.26 -6.62
CA PHE A 141 -6.47 7.73 -6.01
C PHE A 141 -6.48 9.25 -5.84
N LYS A 142 -6.87 10.01 -6.87
CA LYS A 142 -6.94 11.49 -6.81
C LYS A 142 -8.02 11.98 -5.85
N LEU A 143 -9.11 11.23 -5.71
CA LEU A 143 -10.22 11.57 -4.80
C LEU A 143 -9.82 11.39 -3.34
N LEU A 144 -9.21 10.25 -3.02
CA LEU A 144 -8.93 9.88 -1.64
C LEU A 144 -7.55 10.30 -1.15
N PHE A 145 -6.62 10.55 -2.05
CA PHE A 145 -5.22 10.84 -1.73
C PHE A 145 -4.74 12.14 -2.36
N ILE A 146 -3.89 12.88 -1.65
CA ILE A 146 -3.33 14.16 -2.08
C ILE A 146 -2.12 13.91 -2.99
N GLN A 147 -2.19 14.42 -4.22
CA GLN A 147 -1.00 14.65 -5.05
C GLN A 147 -0.40 16.02 -4.67
N LYS A 148 0.84 16.02 -4.17
CA LYS A 148 1.65 17.25 -4.04
C LYS A 148 2.38 17.52 -5.35
#